data_AF-A0ABD0LIC7-F1
#
_entry.id   AF-A0ABD0LIC7-F1
#
_cell.length_a   1.000
_cell.length_b   1.000
_cell.length_c   1.000
_cell.angle_alpha   90.00
_cell.angle_beta   90.00
_cell.angle_gamma   90.00
#
_symmetry.space_group_name_H-M   'P 1'
#
loop_
_entity.id
_entity.type
_entity.pdbx_description
1 polymer ?
#
loop_
_entity_poly.entity_id
_entity_poly.type
_entity_poly.pdbx_seq_one_letter_code
_entity_poly.pdbx_strand_id
1 'polypeptide(L)'
;MPEDVHTASLDDQFQYCRVHLMTWNVAGSRPAIFMDQALGLTELPHPDIVGIGLQEVSPRSGQEWIDGLSFTLGTYNFVRVKYRQQLGVLTLVFVRRPFLNHCTGFESEVTKTGMAG
;
A
#
# COMPACT_ATOMS: atom_id res chain seq x y z
N MET A 1 -44.79 -25.52 0.25
CA MET A 1 -43.35 -25.79 0.35
C MET A 1 -42.66 -24.87 -0.64
N PRO A 2 -42.15 -23.69 -0.24
CA PRO A 2 -41.20 -22.99 -1.09
C PRO A 2 -39.81 -23.58 -0.84
N GLU A 3 -39.08 -23.77 -1.92
CA GLU A 3 -37.71 -24.30 -1.91
C GLU A 3 -36.77 -23.20 -1.43
N ASP A 4 -36.15 -23.41 -0.28
CA ASP A 4 -35.08 -22.55 0.24
C ASP A 4 -33.85 -22.71 -0.66
N VAL A 5 -33.76 -21.87 -1.68
CA VAL A 5 -32.54 -21.67 -2.46
C VAL A 5 -31.54 -20.98 -1.53
N HIS A 6 -30.75 -21.78 -0.82
CA HIS A 6 -29.55 -21.32 -0.12
C HIS A 6 -28.65 -20.60 -1.14
N THR A 7 -28.77 -19.28 -1.17
CA THR A 7 -27.86 -18.43 -1.93
C THR A 7 -26.58 -18.38 -1.09
N ALA A 8 -25.64 -19.28 -1.38
CA ALA A 8 -24.33 -19.27 -0.74
C ALA A 8 -23.75 -17.85 -0.87
N SER A 9 -23.24 -17.29 0.23
CA SER A 9 -22.65 -15.96 0.23
C SER A 9 -21.56 -15.92 -0.84
N LEU A 10 -21.37 -14.78 -1.51
CA LEU A 10 -20.20 -14.62 -2.40
C LEU A 10 -18.89 -14.90 -1.64
N ASP A 11 -18.88 -14.70 -0.31
CA ASP A 11 -17.79 -15.05 0.59
C ASP A 11 -17.48 -16.56 0.65
N ASP A 12 -18.47 -17.41 0.42
CA ASP A 12 -18.28 -18.87 0.39
C ASP A 12 -17.71 -19.34 -0.97
N GLN A 13 -17.77 -18.49 -1.98
CA GLN A 13 -17.42 -18.84 -3.37
C GLN A 13 -16.07 -18.27 -3.82
N PHE A 14 -15.56 -17.23 -3.15
CA PHE A 14 -14.33 -16.55 -3.56
C PHE A 14 -13.39 -16.26 -2.39
N GLN A 15 -12.11 -16.53 -2.61
CA GLN A 15 -11.05 -16.03 -1.74
C GLN A 15 -10.69 -14.61 -2.17
N TYR A 16 -11.00 -13.61 -1.35
CA TYR A 16 -10.73 -12.21 -1.66
C TYR A 16 -9.31 -11.79 -1.24
N CYS A 17 -8.70 -10.94 -2.06
CA CYS A 17 -7.49 -10.20 -1.71
C CYS A 17 -7.89 -8.82 -1.18
N ARG A 18 -7.45 -8.49 0.04
CA ARG A 18 -7.71 -7.17 0.65
C ARG A 18 -6.61 -6.19 0.29
N VAL A 19 -7.00 -5.06 -0.31
CA VAL A 19 -6.07 -3.99 -0.70
C VAL A 19 -6.37 -2.74 0.10
N HIS A 20 -5.35 -2.20 0.77
CA HIS A 20 -5.40 -0.89 1.41
C HIS A 20 -4.62 0.12 0.56
N LEU A 21 -5.25 1.25 0.23
CA LEU A 21 -4.63 2.33 -0.52
C LEU A 21 -4.61 3.60 0.33
N MET A 22 -3.42 4.16 0.50
CA MET A 22 -3.20 5.40 1.22
C MET A 22 -2.61 6.44 0.27
N THR A 23 -3.17 7.64 0.26
CA THR A 23 -2.55 8.80 -0.38
C THR A 23 -2.36 9.92 0.62
N TRP A 24 -1.22 10.63 0.57
CA TRP A 24 -0.96 11.76 1.46
C TRP A 24 -0.03 12.79 0.83
N ASN A 25 -0.52 14.03 0.70
CA ASN A 25 0.34 15.18 0.50
C ASN A 25 1.03 15.53 1.83
N VAL A 26 2.34 15.29 1.89
CA VAL A 26 3.13 15.41 3.11
C VAL A 26 3.73 16.81 3.30
N ALA A 27 3.57 17.73 2.35
CA ALA A 27 4.05 19.11 2.43
C ALA A 27 5.52 19.23 2.92
N GLY A 28 6.40 18.37 2.41
CA GLY A 28 7.82 18.33 2.77
C GLY A 28 8.14 17.70 4.13
N SER A 29 7.14 17.23 4.88
CA SER A 29 7.32 16.64 6.20
C SER A 29 8.02 15.27 6.17
N ARG A 30 8.40 14.83 7.37
CA ARG A 30 8.98 13.52 7.66
C ARG A 30 7.88 12.54 8.11
N PRO A 31 8.08 11.23 8.00
CA PRO A 31 7.12 10.25 8.49
C PRO A 31 6.82 10.47 9.98
N ALA A 32 5.55 10.41 10.33
CA ALA A 32 5.13 10.44 11.72
C ALA A 32 5.52 9.14 12.44
N ILE A 33 5.66 9.23 13.77
CA ILE A 33 5.69 8.04 14.62
C ILE A 33 4.28 7.44 14.67
N PHE A 34 4.15 6.13 14.55
CA PHE A 34 2.89 5.37 14.56
C PHE A 34 1.95 5.71 13.38
N MET A 35 2.12 4.98 12.27
CA MET A 35 1.28 5.15 11.06
C MET A 35 0.24 4.04 10.91
N ASP A 36 0.10 3.17 11.90
CA ASP A 36 -0.68 1.94 11.86
C ASP A 36 -2.14 2.17 11.45
N GLN A 37 -2.76 3.24 11.97
CA GLN A 37 -4.12 3.61 11.59
C GLN A 37 -4.22 4.03 10.13
N ALA A 38 -3.33 4.90 9.67
CA ALA A 38 -3.31 5.38 8.29
C ALA A 38 -3.01 4.24 7.30
N LEU A 39 -2.28 3.22 7.75
CA LEU A 39 -1.91 2.04 6.98
C LEU A 39 -2.95 0.90 7.04
N GLY A 40 -4.08 1.08 7.73
CA GLY A 40 -5.12 0.06 7.84
C GLY A 40 -4.70 -1.15 8.67
N LEU A 41 -3.82 -0.96 9.65
CA LEU A 41 -3.23 -2.02 10.49
C LEU A 41 -3.80 -2.06 11.91
N THR A 42 -4.78 -1.21 12.22
CA THR A 42 -5.39 -1.12 13.57
C THR A 42 -6.47 -2.16 13.81
N GLU A 43 -7.13 -2.64 12.75
CA GLU A 43 -8.22 -3.60 12.84
C GLU A 43 -7.90 -4.88 12.08
N LEU A 44 -8.32 -6.01 12.65
CA LEU A 44 -8.26 -7.29 11.97
C LEU A 44 -9.53 -7.50 11.14
N PRO A 45 -9.42 -8.17 9.98
CA PRO A 45 -8.20 -8.73 9.40
C PRO A 45 -7.35 -7.66 8.66
N HIS A 46 -6.03 -7.74 8.81
CA HIS A 46 -5.10 -6.86 8.08
C HIS A 46 -5.22 -7.03 6.56
N PRO A 47 -4.91 -5.97 5.77
CA PRO A 47 -4.86 -6.06 4.31
C PRO A 47 -3.77 -7.03 3.84
N ASP A 48 -3.93 -7.56 2.63
CA ASP A 48 -2.94 -8.43 2.00
C ASP A 48 -1.92 -7.61 1.18
N ILE A 49 -2.37 -6.48 0.63
CA ILE A 49 -1.57 -5.52 -0.12
C ILE A 49 -1.79 -4.12 0.45
N VAL A 50 -0.70 -3.36 0.63
CA VAL A 50 -0.73 -1.95 1.01
C VAL A 50 -0.05 -1.13 -0.08
N GLY A 51 -0.81 -0.28 -0.76
CA GLY A 51 -0.31 0.71 -1.71
C GLY A 51 -0.28 2.10 -1.08
N ILE A 52 0.83 2.80 -1.22
CA ILE A 52 1.04 4.14 -0.64
C ILE A 52 1.48 5.09 -1.75
N GLY A 53 0.83 6.25 -1.84
CA GLY A 53 1.20 7.35 -2.72
C GLY A 53 1.39 8.64 -1.92
N LEU A 54 2.60 9.19 -1.92
CA LEU A 54 2.91 10.44 -1.24
C LEU A 54 3.16 11.55 -2.25
N GLN A 55 2.70 12.76 -1.94
CA GLN A 55 2.95 13.99 -2.72
C GLN A 55 3.68 15.04 -1.89
N GLU A 56 4.36 15.97 -2.55
CA GLU A 56 5.23 16.99 -1.95
C GLU A 56 6.30 16.42 -1.00
N VAL A 57 6.78 15.21 -1.28
CA VAL A 57 7.89 14.62 -0.55
C VAL A 57 9.16 15.43 -0.83
N SER A 58 9.81 15.92 0.23
CA SER A 58 11.05 16.66 0.05
C SER A 58 12.17 15.73 -0.44
N PRO A 59 13.15 16.22 -1.22
CA PRO A 59 14.30 15.42 -1.62
C PRO A 59 15.09 14.84 -0.45
N ARG A 60 15.01 15.46 0.74
CA ARG A 60 15.71 15.03 1.95
C ARG A 60 14.92 13.98 2.73
N SER A 61 13.59 14.00 2.69
CA SER A 61 12.73 13.11 3.47
C SER A 61 12.27 11.86 2.71
N GLY A 62 12.49 11.76 1.40
CA GLY A 62 12.08 10.58 0.61
C GLY A 62 12.61 9.26 1.15
N GLN A 63 13.91 9.19 1.47
CA GLN A 63 14.51 7.99 2.06
C GLN A 63 13.95 7.71 3.47
N GLU A 64 13.71 8.75 4.26
CA GLU A 64 13.12 8.60 5.60
C GLU A 64 11.71 7.99 5.53
N TRP A 65 10.88 8.43 4.57
CA TRP A 65 9.57 7.85 4.30
C TRP A 65 9.67 6.38 3.90
N ILE A 66 10.56 6.06 2.96
CA ILE A 66 10.82 4.71 2.49
C ILE A 66 11.18 3.78 3.67
N ASP A 67 12.10 4.20 4.52
CA ASP A 67 12.58 3.40 5.65
C ASP A 67 11.54 3.31 6.78
N GLY A 68 10.88 4.42 7.13
CA GLY A 68 9.86 4.45 8.18
C GLY A 68 8.63 3.61 7.85
N LEU A 69 8.15 3.67 6.61
CA LEU A 69 7.06 2.82 6.13
C LEU A 69 7.47 1.34 6.09
N SER A 70 8.71 1.05 5.68
CA SER A 70 9.20 -0.33 5.61
C SER A 70 9.44 -0.95 6.98
N PHE A 71 9.89 -0.14 7.94
CA PHE A 71 9.98 -0.55 9.34
C PHE A 71 8.59 -0.86 9.90
N THR A 72 7.64 0.08 9.75
CA THR A 72 6.28 -0.07 10.27
C THR A 72 5.58 -1.28 9.66
N LEU A 73 5.54 -1.41 8.34
CA LEU A 73 4.88 -2.55 7.68
C LEU A 73 5.65 -3.87 7.91
N GLY A 74 6.96 -3.80 8.13
CA GLY A 74 7.79 -4.96 8.44
C GLY A 74 7.41 -5.64 9.76
N THR A 75 6.99 -4.89 10.79
CA THR A 75 6.53 -5.47 12.06
C THR A 75 5.24 -6.29 11.89
N TYR A 76 4.46 -6.00 10.85
CA TYR A 76 3.24 -6.73 10.46
C TYR A 76 3.49 -7.81 9.39
N ASN A 77 4.76 -8.18 9.17
CA ASN A 77 5.19 -9.21 8.20
C ASN A 77 4.82 -8.89 6.74
N PHE A 78 4.83 -7.60 6.38
CA PHE A 78 4.81 -7.18 4.98
C PHE A 78 6.22 -7.09 4.42
N VAL A 79 6.32 -7.20 3.10
CA VAL A 79 7.54 -7.03 2.31
C VAL A 79 7.28 -5.96 1.27
N ARG A 80 8.19 -4.99 1.15
CA ARG A 80 8.16 -4.00 0.08
C ARG A 80 8.50 -4.67 -1.24
N VAL A 81 7.57 -4.66 -2.18
CA VAL A 81 7.78 -5.28 -3.50
C VAL A 81 8.24 -4.28 -4.55
N LYS A 82 7.85 -3.01 -4.41
CA LYS A 82 8.26 -1.93 -5.32
C LYS A 82 8.21 -0.58 -4.61
N TYR A 83 9.06 0.34 -5.04
CA TYR A 83 8.87 1.76 -4.83
C TYR A 83 9.35 2.54 -6.06
N ARG A 84 8.80 3.73 -6.27
CA ARG A 84 9.27 4.71 -7.25
C ARG A 84 9.12 6.11 -6.72
N GLN A 85 10.14 6.94 -6.97
CA GLN A 85 10.11 8.35 -6.66
C GLN A 85 10.34 9.18 -7.92
N GLN A 86 9.48 10.18 -8.12
CA GLN A 86 9.60 11.20 -9.16
C GLN A 86 9.34 12.56 -8.54
N LEU A 87 10.40 13.36 -8.39
CA LEU A 87 10.33 14.66 -7.70
C LEU A 87 9.67 14.51 -6.32
N GLY A 88 8.60 15.28 -6.06
CA GLY A 88 7.84 15.22 -4.83
C GLY A 88 6.84 14.07 -4.74
N VAL A 89 6.78 13.17 -5.74
CA VAL A 89 5.85 12.03 -5.75
C VAL A 89 6.60 10.76 -5.42
N LEU A 90 6.14 10.01 -4.41
CA LEU A 90 6.72 8.73 -3.99
C LEU A 90 5.61 7.68 -3.90
N THR A 91 5.73 6.60 -4.64
CA THR A 91 4.82 5.45 -4.58
C THR A 91 5.54 4.24 -4.00
N LEU A 92 4.87 3.49 -3.13
CA LEU A 92 5.35 2.24 -2.56
C LEU A 92 4.24 1.19 -2.58
N VAL A 93 4.63 -0.06 -2.80
CA VAL A 93 3.72 -1.20 -2.69
C VAL A 93 4.34 -2.25 -1.77
N PHE A 94 3.53 -2.73 -0.84
CA PHE A 94 3.87 -3.76 0.11
C PHE A 94 2.87 -4.90 0.02
N VAL A 95 3.35 -6.13 0.23
CA VAL A 95 2.53 -7.34 0.22
C VAL A 95 2.85 -8.16 1.47
N ARG A 96 1.84 -8.79 2.09
CA ARG A 96 2.09 -9.73 3.19
C ARG A 96 2.96 -10.88 2.70
N ARG A 97 3.98 -11.24 3.49
CA ARG A 97 4.98 -12.24 3.13
C ARG A 97 4.41 -13.57 2.61
N PRO A 98 3.30 -14.14 3.15
CA PRO A 98 2.73 -15.38 2.62
C PRO A 98 2.31 -15.31 1.15
N PHE A 99 1.95 -14.13 0.63
CA PHE A 99 1.49 -13.98 -0.75
C PHE A 99 2.60 -13.63 -1.73
N LEU A 100 3.84 -13.45 -1.28
CA LEU A 100 4.95 -12.98 -2.11
C LEU A 100 5.21 -13.88 -3.32
N ASN A 101 5.05 -15.21 -3.17
CA ASN A 101 5.23 -16.18 -4.25
C ASN A 101 4.20 -16.05 -5.38
N HIS A 102 3.06 -15.39 -5.12
CA HIS A 102 2.02 -15.16 -6.12
C HIS A 102 2.22 -13.84 -6.88
N CYS A 103 3.14 -12.98 -6.44
CA CYS A 103 3.37 -11.68 -7.05
C CYS A 103 4.48 -11.76 -8.10
N THR A 104 4.10 -11.60 -9.37
CA THR A 104 5.03 -11.61 -10.52
C THR A 104 4.74 -10.39 -11.42
N GLY A 105 5.67 -10.04 -12.32
CA GLY A 105 5.44 -8.97 -13.31
C GLY A 105 5.42 -7.55 -12.74
N PHE A 106 6.31 -7.23 -11.79
CA PHE A 106 6.36 -5.91 -11.15
C PHE A 106 6.87 -4.79 -12.07
N GLU A 107 5.95 -4.15 -12.78
CA GLU A 107 6.23 -2.98 -13.61
C GLU A 107 5.99 -1.65 -12.89
N SER A 108 6.62 -0.60 -13.40
CA SER A 108 6.40 0.76 -12.89
C SER A 108 6.73 1.77 -13.98
N GLU A 109 5.83 2.73 -14.18
CA GLU A 109 6.00 3.80 -15.15
C GLU A 109 5.99 5.17 -14.44
N VAL A 110 6.68 6.13 -15.04
CA VAL A 110 6.80 7.51 -14.58
C VAL A 110 6.47 8.41 -15.76
N THR A 111 5.43 9.22 -15.61
CA THR A 111 5.05 10.22 -16.60
C THR A 111 5.32 11.60 -16.04
N LYS A 112 6.19 12.37 -16.71
CA LYS A 112 6.37 13.79 -16.41
C LYS A 112 5.25 14.57 -17.09
N THR A 113 4.59 15.42 -16.32
CA THR A 113 3.54 16.33 -16.82
C THR A 113 4.02 17.76 -16.60
N GLY A 114 3.60 18.69 -17.48
CA GLY A 114 4.01 20.10 -17.44
C GLY A 114 4.70 20.55 -18.74
N MET A 115 4.36 21.76 -19.22
CA MET A 115 5.01 22.34 -20.41
C MET A 115 6.34 23.07 -20.09
N ALA A 116 6.66 23.29 -18.81
CA ALA A 116 7.87 24.00 -18.38
C ALA A 116 8.45 23.52 -17.04
N GLY A 117 7.98 22.36 -16.54
CA GLY A 117 8.22 21.89 -15.17
C GLY A 117 6.95 21.84 -14.35
#